data_AF-A0A7Z2VSX6-F1
#
_entry.id   AF-A0A7Z2VSX6-F1
#
_cell.length_a   1.000
_cell.length_b   1.000
_cell.length_c   1.000
_cell.angle_alpha   90.00
_cell.angle_beta   90.00
_cell.angle_gamma   90.00
#
_symmetry.space_group_name_H-M   'P 1'
#
loop_
_entity.id
_entity.type
_entity.pdbx_description
1 polymer ?
#
loop_
_entity_poly.entity_id
_entity_poly.type
_entity_poly.pdbx_seq_one_letter_code
_entity_poly.pdbx_strand_id
1 'polypeptide(L)'
;MESYVFQDTIGFAFNMQMEEQRLLDLTKKIQSILSRLDPVLIYFYQVNVEQNWRWICEIRGPEFTQGVCGIHTDNDFVEAGKFWTINQDFVFKIVQEWDISKLIIRNENYKWDEYKDRIIDFLG
;
A
#
# COMPACT_ATOMS: atom_id res chain seq x y z
N MET A 1 -4.79 -0.90 -11.86
CA MET A 1 -5.54 0.26 -11.33
C MET A 1 -6.12 0.00 -9.93
N GLU A 2 -5.83 -1.14 -9.30
CA GLU A 2 -6.52 -1.55 -8.05
C GLU A 2 -5.73 -1.34 -6.75
N SER A 3 -4.39 -1.29 -6.77
CA SER A 3 -3.62 -1.05 -5.52
C SER A 3 -3.87 0.35 -4.95
N TYR A 4 -4.14 1.34 -5.81
CA TYR A 4 -4.40 2.74 -5.43
C TYR A 4 -5.66 2.88 -4.55
N VAL A 5 -6.72 2.10 -4.80
CA VAL A 5 -7.96 2.21 -4.01
C VAL A 5 -7.75 1.76 -2.57
N PHE A 6 -6.99 0.69 -2.35
CA PHE A 6 -6.76 0.17 -1.01
C PHE A 6 -5.59 0.87 -0.30
N GLN A 7 -4.48 1.12 -1.01
CA GLN A 7 -3.32 1.78 -0.42
C GLN A 7 -3.58 3.27 -0.17
N ASP A 8 -4.27 3.98 -1.08
CA ASP A 8 -4.54 5.40 -0.90
C ASP A 8 -5.88 5.62 -0.22
N THR A 9 -7.02 5.12 -0.71
CA THR A 9 -8.32 5.50 -0.10
C THR A 9 -8.49 4.90 1.30
N ILE A 10 -8.29 3.58 1.44
CA ILE A 10 -8.45 2.90 2.73
C ILE A 10 -7.28 3.24 3.65
N GLY A 11 -6.05 3.24 3.14
CA GLY A 11 -4.87 3.66 3.89
C GLY A 11 -4.97 5.12 4.39
N PHE A 12 -5.41 6.07 3.56
CA PHE A 12 -5.59 7.45 3.99
C PHE A 12 -6.71 7.58 5.03
N ALA A 13 -7.84 6.91 4.85
CA ALA A 13 -8.93 6.94 5.83
C ALA A 13 -8.49 6.37 7.18
N PHE A 14 -7.67 5.31 7.19
CA PHE A 14 -7.02 4.80 8.40
C PHE A 14 -6.11 5.85 9.04
N ASN A 15 -5.26 6.49 8.25
CA ASN A 15 -4.31 7.52 8.72
C ASN A 15 -5.01 8.76 9.28
N MET A 16 -6.20 9.09 8.76
CA MET A 16 -7.07 10.15 9.28
C MET A 16 -7.86 9.73 10.54
N GLN A 17 -7.53 8.59 11.13
CA GLN A 17 -8.16 8.05 12.34
C GLN A 17 -9.67 7.87 12.18
N MET A 18 -10.12 7.49 10.99
CA MET A 18 -11.51 7.06 10.82
C MET A 18 -11.78 5.87 11.75
N GLU A 19 -12.92 5.91 12.43
CA GLU A 19 -13.35 4.84 13.32
C GLU A 19 -13.35 3.49 12.58
N GLU A 20 -12.85 2.44 13.23
CA GLU A 20 -12.53 1.15 12.61
C GLU A 20 -13.76 0.52 11.94
N GLN A 21 -14.92 0.51 12.61
CA GLN A 21 -16.14 -0.06 12.05
C GLN A 21 -16.57 0.69 10.78
N ARG A 22 -16.51 2.04 10.78
CA ARG A 22 -16.78 2.84 9.58
C ARG A 22 -15.82 2.54 8.43
N LEU A 23 -14.55 2.29 8.74
CA LEU A 23 -13.53 1.95 7.76
C LEU A 23 -13.77 0.56 7.14
N LEU A 24 -14.16 -0.42 7.97
CA LEU A 24 -14.56 -1.75 7.51
C LEU A 24 -15.83 -1.68 6.65
N ASP A 25 -16.81 -0.86 7.03
CA ASP A 25 -18.04 -0.67 6.26
C ASP A 25 -17.75 0.01 4.91
N LEU A 26 -16.86 1.00 4.88
CA LEU A 26 -16.39 1.63 3.63
C LEU A 26 -15.70 0.59 2.73
N THR A 27 -14.81 -0.21 3.30
CA THR A 27 -14.09 -1.28 2.61
C THR A 27 -15.06 -2.28 1.97
N LYS A 28 -16.04 -2.78 2.72
CA LYS A 28 -17.07 -3.71 2.20
C LYS A 28 -17.89 -3.10 1.08
N LYS A 29 -18.23 -1.81 1.16
CA LYS A 29 -18.94 -1.10 0.09
C LYS A 29 -18.11 -1.02 -1.18
N ILE A 30 -16.83 -0.67 -1.06
CA ILE A 30 -15.90 -0.61 -2.20
C ILE A 30 -15.77 -2.00 -2.84
N GLN A 31 -15.50 -3.02 -2.04
CA GLN A 31 -15.40 -4.41 -2.51
C GLN A 31 -16.68 -4.85 -3.22
N SER A 32 -17.85 -4.57 -2.64
CA SER A 32 -19.15 -4.91 -3.25
C SER A 32 -19.38 -4.24 -4.62
N ILE A 33 -18.93 -2.99 -4.77
CA ILE A 33 -19.00 -2.27 -6.06
C ILE A 33 -18.06 -2.93 -7.07
N LEU A 34 -16.81 -3.18 -6.67
CA LEU A 34 -15.77 -3.73 -7.54
C LEU A 34 -16.05 -5.18 -7.95
N SER A 35 -16.61 -6.01 -7.06
CA SER A 35 -16.92 -7.41 -7.34
C SER A 35 -17.86 -7.61 -8.54
N ARG A 36 -18.60 -6.58 -8.97
CA ARG A 36 -19.43 -6.63 -10.18
C ARG A 36 -18.62 -6.60 -11.48
N LEU A 37 -17.33 -6.29 -11.40
CA LEU A 37 -16.41 -6.16 -12.52
C LEU A 37 -15.49 -7.38 -12.67
N ASP A 38 -15.68 -8.43 -11.86
CA ASP A 38 -14.77 -9.58 -11.76
C ASP A 38 -13.29 -9.17 -11.57
N PRO A 39 -12.99 -8.44 -10.48
CA PRO A 39 -11.71 -7.78 -10.33
C PRO A 39 -10.59 -8.78 -10.03
N VAL A 40 -9.38 -8.42 -10.49
CA VAL A 40 -8.15 -9.18 -10.24
C VAL A 40 -7.13 -8.25 -9.59
N LEU A 41 -6.79 -8.53 -8.34
CA LEU A 41 -5.98 -7.63 -7.53
C LEU A 41 -4.50 -7.98 -7.59
N ILE A 42 -3.66 -7.00 -7.95
CA ILE A 42 -2.21 -7.07 -7.74
C ILE A 42 -1.86 -6.13 -6.61
N TYR A 43 -1.35 -6.67 -5.51
CA TYR A 43 -1.02 -5.93 -4.30
C TYR A 43 0.46 -6.07 -3.95
N PHE A 44 1.14 -4.92 -3.75
CA PHE A 44 2.53 -4.87 -3.32
C PHE A 44 2.60 -4.44 -1.85
N TYR A 45 3.49 -5.04 -1.08
CA TYR A 45 3.82 -4.55 0.26
C TYR A 45 5.32 -4.56 0.50
N GLN A 46 5.79 -3.63 1.32
CA GLN A 46 7.19 -3.46 1.66
C GLN A 46 7.50 -4.25 2.93
N VAL A 47 8.56 -5.06 2.90
CA VAL A 47 9.04 -5.74 4.12
C VAL A 47 9.72 -4.77 5.08
N ASN A 48 10.41 -3.76 4.54
CA ASN A 48 11.01 -2.69 5.31
C ASN A 48 10.48 -1.34 4.82
N VAL A 49 9.42 -0.87 5.46
CA VAL A 49 8.72 0.38 5.09
C VAL A 49 9.60 1.61 5.31
N GLU A 50 10.39 1.63 6.39
CA GLU A 50 11.35 2.72 6.65
C GLU A 50 12.38 2.81 5.52
N GLN A 51 13.03 1.68 5.18
CA GLN A 51 14.03 1.65 4.13
C GLN A 51 13.44 2.07 2.77
N ASN A 52 12.19 1.68 2.50
CA ASN A 52 11.47 2.14 1.32
C ASN A 52 11.25 3.65 1.31
N TRP A 53 10.88 4.25 2.44
CA TRP A 53 10.78 5.72 2.55
C TRP A 53 12.12 6.40 2.30
N ARG A 54 13.21 5.88 2.90
CA ARG A 54 14.56 6.41 2.68
C ARG A 54 14.93 6.40 1.20
N TRP A 55 14.73 5.26 0.53
CA TRP A 55 15.03 5.08 -0.89
C TRP A 55 14.18 6.00 -1.79
N ILE A 56 12.86 6.09 -1.56
CA ILE A 56 11.98 6.97 -2.34
C ILE A 56 12.39 8.44 -2.17
N CYS A 57 12.67 8.86 -0.94
CA CYS A 57 13.11 10.23 -0.64
C CYS A 57 14.48 10.54 -1.26
N GLU A 58 15.41 9.59 -1.27
CA GLU A 58 16.70 9.74 -1.94
C GLU A 58 16.53 9.95 -3.44
N ILE A 59 15.71 9.13 -4.11
CA ILE A 59 15.48 9.24 -5.56
C ILE A 59 14.75 10.54 -5.94
N ARG A 60 13.73 10.92 -5.17
CA ARG A 60 12.88 12.08 -5.50
C ARG A 60 13.49 13.40 -5.04
N GLY A 61 14.53 13.35 -4.22
CA GLY A 61 15.30 14.51 -3.80
C GLY A 61 14.62 15.35 -2.70
N PRO A 62 15.34 16.38 -2.21
CA PRO A 62 14.99 17.09 -0.98
C PRO A 62 13.68 17.88 -1.07
N GLU A 63 13.31 18.38 -2.26
CA GLU A 63 12.03 19.09 -2.45
C GLU A 63 10.83 18.19 -2.13
N PHE A 64 10.87 16.93 -2.59
CA PHE A 64 9.85 15.95 -2.28
C PHE A 64 9.90 15.56 -0.79
N THR A 65 11.08 15.18 -0.30
CA THR A 65 11.27 14.70 1.08
C THR A 65 10.80 15.71 2.12
N GLN A 66 11.18 16.98 1.96
CA GLN A 66 10.88 18.02 2.94
C GLN A 66 9.57 18.73 2.63
N GLY A 67 9.32 19.09 1.36
CA GLY A 67 8.16 19.88 0.96
C GLY A 67 6.87 19.09 0.87
N VAL A 68 6.93 17.80 0.52
CA VAL A 68 5.74 16.94 0.35
C VAL A 68 5.60 15.97 1.50
N CYS A 69 6.68 15.32 1.93
CA CYS A 69 6.61 14.30 2.98
C CYS A 69 6.82 14.86 4.39
N GLY A 70 7.35 16.09 4.53
CA GLY A 70 7.65 16.67 5.84
C GLY A 70 8.72 15.92 6.62
N ILE A 71 9.61 15.18 5.94
CA ILE A 71 10.70 14.42 6.55
C ILE A 71 11.94 15.30 6.54
N HIS A 72 12.44 15.67 7.72
CA HIS A 72 13.58 16.58 7.88
C HIS A 72 14.78 15.93 8.57
N THR A 73 14.54 14.84 9.30
CA THR A 73 15.54 14.16 10.14
C THR A 73 15.48 12.65 9.97
N ASP A 74 16.52 11.96 10.41
CA ASP A 74 16.54 10.49 10.43
C ASP A 74 15.44 9.88 11.33
N ASN A 75 15.08 10.57 12.41
CA ASN A 75 14.00 10.13 13.28
C ASN A 75 12.64 10.20 12.56
N ASP A 76 12.44 11.19 11.68
CA ASP A 76 11.20 11.29 10.90
C ASP A 76 11.03 10.07 9.98
N PHE A 77 12.13 9.53 9.43
CA PHE A 77 12.08 8.28 8.67
C PHE A 77 11.66 7.09 9.53
N VAL A 78 12.19 6.98 10.75
CA VAL A 78 11.84 5.89 11.69
C VAL A 78 10.35 5.98 12.07
N GLU A 79 9.86 7.18 12.39
CA GLU A 79 8.45 7.39 12.75
C GLU A 79 7.52 7.18 11.56
N ALA A 80 7.89 7.68 10.36
CA ALA A 80 7.17 7.37 9.13
C ALA A 80 7.13 5.86 8.87
N GLY A 81 8.26 5.17 9.06
CA GLY A 81 8.37 3.72 8.94
C GLY A 81 7.37 2.99 9.83
N LYS A 82 7.29 3.35 11.11
CA LYS A 82 6.33 2.76 12.06
C LYS A 82 4.89 3.04 11.65
N PHE A 83 4.58 4.32 11.37
CA PHE A 83 3.24 4.75 11.02
C PHE A 83 2.71 4.04 9.77
N TRP A 84 3.51 4.01 8.71
CA TRP A 84 3.14 3.38 7.45
C TRP A 84 3.17 1.84 7.51
N THR A 85 3.96 1.24 8.41
CA THR A 85 3.89 -0.20 8.66
C THR A 85 2.53 -0.59 9.24
N ILE A 86 2.05 0.14 10.25
CA ILE A 86 0.72 -0.11 10.85
C ILE A 86 -0.38 0.04 9.79
N ASN A 87 -0.28 1.09 8.96
CA ASN A 87 -1.20 1.31 7.85
C ASN A 87 -1.20 0.14 6.85
N GLN A 88 -0.01 -0.28 6.43
CA GLN A 88 0.18 -1.38 5.49
C GLN A 88 -0.38 -2.69 6.04
N ASP A 89 -0.16 -2.98 7.33
CA ASP A 89 -0.66 -4.20 7.97
C ASP A 89 -2.18 -4.23 8.01
N PHE A 90 -2.82 -3.08 8.29
CA PHE A 90 -4.27 -2.94 8.24
C PHE A 90 -4.81 -3.20 6.83
N VAL A 91 -4.26 -2.54 5.81
CA VAL A 91 -4.67 -2.72 4.42
C VAL A 91 -4.40 -4.16 3.95
N PHE A 92 -3.27 -4.74 4.34
CA PHE A 92 -2.92 -6.11 4.00
C PHE A 92 -3.94 -7.11 4.55
N LYS A 93 -4.42 -6.93 5.79
CA LYS A 93 -5.47 -7.76 6.37
C LYS A 93 -6.77 -7.70 5.53
N ILE A 94 -7.19 -6.51 5.13
CA ILE A 94 -8.35 -6.32 4.25
C ILE A 94 -8.17 -7.05 2.92
N VAL A 95 -6.99 -6.93 2.31
CA VAL A 95 -6.66 -7.58 1.04
C VAL A 95 -6.69 -9.11 1.19
N GLN A 96 -6.17 -9.64 2.30
CA GLN A 96 -6.18 -11.08 2.59
C GLN A 96 -7.62 -11.61 2.71
N GLU A 97 -8.49 -10.91 3.41
CA GLU A 97 -9.88 -11.33 3.66
C GLU A 97 -10.79 -11.25 2.42
N TRP A 98 -10.45 -10.43 1.42
CA TRP A 98 -11.32 -10.24 0.25
C TRP A 98 -11.28 -11.43 -0.72
N ASP A 99 -12.36 -12.20 -0.84
CA ASP A 99 -12.41 -13.39 -1.70
C ASP A 99 -12.50 -13.06 -3.21
N ILE A 100 -11.36 -12.75 -3.82
CA ILE A 100 -11.16 -12.52 -5.26
C ILE A 100 -9.81 -13.09 -5.71
N SER A 101 -9.61 -13.25 -7.02
CA SER A 101 -8.30 -13.57 -7.57
C SER A 101 -7.31 -12.45 -7.23
N LYS A 102 -6.21 -12.80 -6.56
CA LYS A 102 -5.22 -11.83 -6.12
C LYS A 102 -3.79 -12.35 -6.22
N LEU A 103 -2.89 -11.50 -6.69
CA LEU A 103 -1.44 -11.69 -6.64
C LEU A 103 -0.84 -10.74 -5.61
N ILE A 104 -0.20 -11.31 -4.60
CA ILE A 104 0.49 -10.56 -3.55
C ILE A 104 1.99 -10.62 -3.81
N ILE A 105 2.60 -9.45 -3.92
CA ILE A 105 4.02 -9.27 -4.18
C ILE A 105 4.66 -8.66 -2.94
N ARG A 106 5.48 -9.49 -2.29
CA ARG A 106 6.37 -9.09 -1.21
C ARG A 106 7.58 -8.36 -1.82
N ASN A 107 7.63 -7.05 -1.66
CA ASN A 107 8.75 -6.24 -2.11
C ASN A 107 9.82 -6.15 -1.02
N GLU A 108 10.96 -6.78 -1.29
CA GLU A 108 12.17 -6.71 -0.46
C GLU A 108 13.33 -6.06 -1.20
N ASN A 109 13.47 -6.43 -2.47
CA ASN A 109 14.70 -6.25 -3.23
C ASN A 109 14.47 -5.43 -4.51
N TYR A 110 13.28 -4.84 -4.68
CA TYR A 110 12.93 -4.00 -5.84
C TYR A 110 13.18 -4.67 -7.19
N LYS A 111 12.92 -5.98 -7.25
CA LYS A 111 13.14 -6.79 -8.45
C LYS A 111 11.99 -6.61 -9.44
N TRP A 112 11.88 -5.40 -9.99
CA TRP A 112 10.76 -4.98 -10.82
C TRP A 112 10.55 -5.84 -12.06
N ASP A 113 11.62 -6.34 -12.67
CA ASP A 113 11.53 -7.25 -13.82
C ASP A 113 10.90 -8.59 -13.41
N GLU A 114 11.37 -9.21 -12.32
CA GLU A 114 10.75 -10.45 -11.79
C GLU A 114 9.28 -10.23 -11.39
N TYR A 115 8.95 -9.07 -10.82
CA TYR A 115 7.57 -8.75 -10.44
C TYR A 115 6.67 -8.56 -11.66
N LYS A 116 7.19 -7.95 -12.72
CA LYS A 116 6.48 -7.78 -13.98
C LYS A 116 6.18 -9.13 -14.63
N ASP A 117 7.16 -10.03 -14.68
CA ASP A 117 6.97 -11.37 -15.25
C ASP A 117 5.89 -12.14 -14.47
N ARG A 118 5.95 -12.12 -13.14
CA ARG A 118 4.91 -12.72 -12.28
C ARG A 118 3.51 -12.14 -12.50
N ILE A 119 3.41 -10.84 -12.76
CA ILE A 119 2.14 -10.18 -13.06
C ILE A 119 1.60 -10.63 -14.41
N ILE A 120 2.45 -10.71 -15.43
CA ILE A 120 2.05 -11.19 -16.76
C ILE A 120 1.55 -12.63 -16.66
N ASP A 121 2.32 -13.51 -16.00
CA ASP A 121 1.93 -14.91 -15.80
C ASP A 121 0.60 -15.06 -15.04
N PHE A 122 0.34 -14.17 -14.08
CA PHE A 122 -0.90 -14.19 -13.31
C PHE A 122 -2.11 -13.70 -14.11
N LEU A 123 -1.91 -12.76 -15.03
CA LEU A 123 -2.99 -12.19 -15.84
C LEU A 123 -3.34 -13.04 -17.08
N GLY A 124 -2.43 -13.94 -17.51
CA GLY A 124 -2.62 -14.82 -18.67
C GLY A 124 -2.16 -14.18 -19.97
#